data_AF-A0A822GAJ4-F1
#
_entry.id   AF-A0A822GAJ4-F1
#
_cell.length_a   1.000
_cell.length_b   1.000
_cell.length_c   1.000
_cell.angle_alpha   90.00
_cell.angle_beta   90.00
_cell.angle_gamma   90.00
#
_symmetry.space_group_name_H-M   'P 1'
#
loop_
_entity.id
_entity.type
_entity.pdbx_description
1 polymer ?
#
loop_
_entity_poly.entity_id
_entity_poly.type
_entity_poly.pdbx_seq_one_letter_code
_entity_poly.pdbx_strand_id
1 'polypeptide(L)'
;MASSPNLSSKYIVLSYNKKHEELVLNIYNYLKNENLPVWIYVQDGINKDICQRDSIIENISILLCFITPMYQASKDCQKQVELIKSEQIPIIACRLLPNWKPSGWLNKITSDQLTIDLQGINQRNFKDKINKLREKIISVLDNKINSQISFDYSVDQFLIDRSILFNDSNMFYLVENIDLNSIKKKAYKYRILPKYCRLLLSNIMITNNEYILINANNHLHLFDGNLKLIRSNKNKKILKDDLKDFSWSSNSNYFIILMKKEIYLLNPLTCHISTIEYIKLKDHREEFLSCTCSEDNLFIIKYKFNSNT
;
A
#
# COMPACT_ATOMS: atom_id res chain seq x y z
N MET A 1 25.87 18.09 -6.68
CA MET A 1 24.57 18.51 -6.09
C MET A 1 23.72 17.27 -5.96
N ALA A 2 23.56 16.77 -4.74
CA ALA A 2 22.76 15.58 -4.46
C ALA A 2 21.28 15.95 -4.50
N SER A 3 20.50 15.25 -5.31
CA SER A 3 19.05 15.34 -5.39
C SER A 3 18.43 15.08 -4.02
N SER A 4 17.62 16.02 -3.55
CA SER A 4 16.80 15.89 -2.34
C SER A 4 15.85 14.69 -2.47
N PRO A 5 15.73 13.84 -1.42
CA PRO A 5 14.86 12.68 -1.46
C PRO A 5 13.38 13.07 -1.39
N ASN A 6 12.59 12.35 -2.18
CA ASN A 6 11.14 12.45 -2.29
C ASN A 6 10.47 12.21 -0.91
N LEU A 7 9.63 13.13 -0.46
CA LEU A 7 9.14 13.28 0.92
C LEU A 7 7.97 12.34 1.31
N SER A 8 7.98 11.07 0.89
CA SER A 8 6.88 10.12 1.20
C SER A 8 7.31 8.74 1.73
N SER A 9 8.61 8.52 1.97
CA SER A 9 9.11 7.24 2.51
C SER A 9 9.40 7.35 4.00
N LYS A 10 8.66 6.61 4.85
CA LYS A 10 8.95 6.50 6.28
C LYS A 10 10.19 5.62 6.50
N TYR A 11 11.10 6.06 7.36
CA TYR A 11 12.41 5.45 7.59
C TYR A 11 12.45 4.53 8.82
N ILE A 12 13.26 3.47 8.72
CA ILE A 12 13.72 2.65 9.84
C ILE A 12 15.00 3.30 10.39
N VAL A 13 14.94 3.84 11.59
CA VAL A 13 16.06 4.58 12.18
C VAL A 13 16.91 3.67 13.06
N LEU A 14 18.22 3.69 12.85
CA LEU A 14 19.20 2.94 13.62
C LEU A 14 19.81 3.85 14.71
N SER A 15 19.57 3.51 15.96
CA SER A 15 20.10 4.18 17.16
C SER A 15 21.10 3.29 17.88
N TYR A 16 22.31 3.79 18.07
CA TYR A 16 23.43 3.04 18.63
C TYR A 16 24.35 3.94 19.44
N ASN A 17 25.21 3.32 20.26
CA ASN A 17 26.32 4.02 20.89
C ASN A 17 27.54 3.96 19.97
N LYS A 18 28.29 5.07 19.84
CA LYS A 18 29.46 5.22 18.95
C LYS A 18 30.47 4.07 19.00
N LYS A 19 30.64 3.40 20.15
CA LYS A 19 31.53 2.23 20.26
C LYS A 19 31.15 1.03 19.37
N HIS A 20 29.93 0.99 18.83
CA HIS A 20 29.43 -0.08 17.97
C HIS A 20 29.13 0.41 16.55
N GLU A 21 29.68 1.56 16.16
CA GLU A 21 29.45 2.21 14.86
C GLU A 21 29.73 1.31 13.67
N GLU A 22 30.91 0.67 13.64
CA GLU A 22 31.32 -0.20 12.53
C GLU A 22 30.32 -1.33 12.29
N LEU A 23 29.90 -2.02 13.37
CA LEU A 23 28.91 -3.09 13.29
C LEU A 23 27.56 -2.56 12.76
N VAL A 24 27.10 -1.42 13.27
CA VAL A 24 25.80 -0.85 12.91
C VAL A 24 25.81 -0.32 11.47
N LEU A 25 26.92 0.23 10.99
CA LEU A 25 27.12 0.62 9.59
C LEU A 25 27.08 -0.60 8.65
N ASN A 26 27.66 -1.72 9.05
CA ASN A 26 27.56 -2.96 8.27
C ASN A 26 26.11 -3.45 8.17
N ILE A 27 25.35 -3.38 9.27
CA ILE A 27 23.92 -3.73 9.30
C ILE A 27 23.12 -2.75 8.43
N TYR A 28 23.39 -1.45 8.55
CA TYR A 28 22.77 -0.42 7.71
C TYR A 28 22.96 -0.70 6.22
N ASN A 29 24.20 -0.95 5.80
CA ASN A 29 24.52 -1.23 4.40
C ASN A 29 23.81 -2.49 3.90
N TYR A 30 23.73 -3.53 4.72
CA TYR A 30 22.98 -4.74 4.38
C TYR A 30 21.48 -4.45 4.20
N LEU A 31 20.83 -3.81 5.18
CA LEU A 31 19.40 -3.50 5.09
C LEU A 31 19.09 -2.54 3.93
N LYS A 32 19.99 -1.59 3.64
CA LYS A 32 19.88 -0.68 2.49
C LYS A 32 19.98 -1.41 1.16
N ASN A 33 20.89 -2.37 1.04
CA ASN A 33 21.03 -3.20 -0.17
C ASN A 33 19.81 -4.11 -0.39
N GLU A 34 19.09 -4.45 0.68
CA GLU A 34 17.79 -5.14 0.66
C GLU A 34 16.61 -4.18 0.37
N ASN A 35 16.88 -2.95 -0.08
CA ASN A 35 15.90 -1.91 -0.40
C ASN A 35 15.01 -1.46 0.77
N LEU A 36 15.46 -1.63 2.02
CA LEU A 36 14.76 -1.06 3.17
C LEU A 36 15.12 0.43 3.33
N PRO A 37 14.14 1.30 3.64
CA PRO A 37 14.38 2.73 3.84
C PRO A 37 15.02 2.99 5.19
N VAL A 38 16.31 2.68 5.33
CA VAL A 38 17.05 2.84 6.59
C VAL A 38 17.72 4.19 6.71
N TRP A 39 17.80 4.71 7.94
CA TRP A 39 18.51 5.94 8.29
C TRP A 39 19.35 5.72 9.55
N ILE A 40 20.54 6.33 9.64
CA ILE A 40 21.38 6.30 10.85
C ILE A 40 21.27 7.61 11.61
N TYR A 41 21.04 7.51 12.92
CA TYR A 41 21.13 8.65 13.80
C TYR A 41 22.61 8.89 14.18
N VAL A 42 23.27 9.85 13.53
CA VAL A 42 24.67 10.20 13.82
C VAL A 42 24.71 11.16 15.01
N GLN A 43 25.35 10.75 16.11
CA GLN A 43 25.50 11.53 17.35
C GLN A 43 26.64 12.57 17.32
N ASP A 44 27.34 12.75 16.20
CA ASP A 44 28.48 13.66 16.15
C ASP A 44 28.03 15.12 16.19
N GLY A 45 28.48 15.81 17.24
CA GLY A 45 28.08 17.15 17.70
C GLY A 45 28.35 18.33 16.77
N ILE A 46 28.33 18.13 15.46
CA ILE A 46 28.43 19.19 14.45
C ILE A 46 27.07 19.49 13.79
N ASN A 47 26.09 18.57 13.87
CA ASN A 47 24.71 18.84 13.43
C ASN A 47 23.74 18.74 14.62
N LYS A 48 23.66 19.81 15.42
CA LYS A 48 22.77 19.96 16.58
C LYS A 48 21.26 19.95 16.28
N ASP A 49 20.83 19.70 15.05
CA ASP A 49 19.46 20.04 14.63
C ASP A 49 18.53 18.85 14.36
N ILE A 50 18.95 17.60 14.57
CA ILE A 50 18.11 16.44 14.21
C ILE A 50 17.01 16.20 15.25
N CYS A 51 17.24 16.50 16.54
CA CYS A 51 16.16 16.55 17.53
C CYS A 51 15.27 17.81 17.40
N GLN A 52 15.63 18.78 16.54
CA GLN A 52 14.85 20.02 16.37
C GLN A 52 13.96 20.03 15.13
N ARG A 53 13.96 18.96 14.33
CA ARG A 53 13.06 18.85 13.20
C ARG A 53 12.00 17.82 13.52
N ASP A 54 10.87 18.28 14.05
CA ASP A 54 9.62 17.52 14.18
C ASP A 54 9.32 16.74 12.88
N SER A 55 9.69 17.32 11.73
CA SER A 55 9.57 16.72 10.40
C SER A 55 10.37 15.43 10.18
N ILE A 56 11.41 15.12 10.95
CA ILE A 56 12.12 13.83 10.83
C ILE A 56 11.35 12.75 11.59
N ILE A 57 10.80 13.07 12.76
CA ILE A 57 10.07 12.12 13.62
C ILE A 57 8.78 11.66 12.95
N GLU A 58 8.07 12.57 12.28
CA GLU A 58 6.90 12.27 11.43
C GLU A 58 7.21 11.23 10.34
N ASN A 59 8.47 11.17 9.92
CA ASN A 59 8.96 10.27 8.89
C ASN A 59 9.59 8.99 9.45
N ILE A 60 9.45 8.66 10.73
CA ILE A 60 9.98 7.40 11.31
C ILE A 60 8.89 6.34 11.36
N SER A 61 9.19 5.15 10.81
CA SER A 61 8.32 3.98 10.91
C SER A 61 8.67 3.09 12.11
N ILE A 62 9.96 2.86 12.35
CA ILE A 62 10.53 2.00 13.40
C ILE A 62 11.83 2.62 13.93
N LEU A 63 12.08 2.50 15.23
CA LEU A 63 13.39 2.73 15.85
C LEU A 63 14.07 1.39 16.20
N LEU A 64 15.26 1.13 15.66
CA LEU A 64 16.13 0.03 16.05
C LEU A 64 17.12 0.51 17.11
N CYS A 65 17.03 -0.01 18.32
CA CYS A 65 17.95 0.31 19.42
C CYS A 65 18.99 -0.80 19.58
N PHE A 66 20.25 -0.51 19.25
CA PHE A 66 21.36 -1.44 19.46
C PHE A 66 21.85 -1.37 20.92
N ILE A 67 21.23 -2.19 21.77
CA ILE A 67 21.32 -2.05 23.22
C ILE A 67 22.58 -2.71 23.80
N THR A 68 23.25 -1.94 24.64
CA THR A 68 24.48 -2.27 25.39
C THR A 68 24.52 -1.46 26.69
N PRO A 69 25.41 -1.78 27.66
CA PRO A 69 25.60 -0.95 28.86
C PRO A 69 25.93 0.51 28.52
N MET A 70 26.72 0.74 27.47
CA MET A 70 27.10 2.08 27.02
C MET A 70 25.91 2.82 26.38
N TYR A 71 25.04 2.11 25.68
CA TYR A 71 23.78 2.65 25.18
C TYR A 71 22.87 3.07 26.35
N GLN A 72 22.74 2.22 27.37
CA GLN A 72 21.95 2.52 28.58
C GLN A 72 22.47 3.72 29.37
N ALA A 73 23.80 3.90 29.42
CA ALA A 73 24.43 5.02 30.11
C ALA A 73 24.38 6.34 29.31
N SER A 74 24.02 6.30 28.03
CA SER A 74 23.99 7.48 27.17
C SER A 74 22.70 8.28 27.38
N LYS A 75 22.83 9.50 27.94
CA LYS A 75 21.71 10.45 28.09
C LYS A 75 21.09 10.84 26.76
N ASP A 76 21.88 10.88 25.69
CA ASP A 76 21.38 11.24 24.36
C ASP A 76 20.54 10.11 23.76
N CYS A 77 20.96 8.85 23.93
CA CYS A 77 20.16 7.69 23.55
C CYS A 77 18.86 7.62 24.36
N GLN A 78 18.92 7.92 25.66
CA GLN A 78 17.74 7.95 26.53
C GLN A 78 16.73 9.01 26.05
N LYS A 79 17.15 10.25 25.82
CA LYS A 79 16.28 11.34 25.34
C LYS A 79 15.62 10.99 24.00
N GLN A 80 16.38 10.40 23.08
CA GLN A 80 15.84 9.97 21.79
C GLN A 80 14.74 8.92 21.96
N VAL A 81 15.00 7.90 22.79
CA VAL A 81 14.01 6.84 23.04
C VAL A 81 12.76 7.41 23.71
N GLU A 82 12.90 8.32 24.66
CA GLU A 82 11.77 8.97 25.33
C GLU A 82 10.92 9.78 24.35
N LEU A 83 11.55 10.53 23.43
CA LEU A 83 10.87 11.27 22.38
C LEU A 83 10.15 10.37 21.37
N ILE A 84 10.79 9.28 20.92
CA ILE A 84 10.16 8.34 19.98
C ILE A 84 9.00 7.58 20.65
N LYS A 85 9.13 7.32 21.96
CA LYS A 85 8.09 6.66 22.74
C LYS A 85 6.85 7.53 22.91
N SER A 86 6.98 8.86 23.06
CA SER A 86 5.80 9.75 23.13
C SER A 86 4.99 9.73 21.83
N GLU A 87 5.65 9.51 20.69
CA GLU A 87 5.01 9.41 19.37
C GLU A 87 4.47 8.01 19.02
N GLN A 88 4.47 7.07 19.98
CA GLN A 88 3.99 5.70 19.78
C GLN A 88 4.65 4.96 18.60
N ILE A 89 5.88 5.35 18.24
CA ILE A 89 6.64 4.69 17.19
C ILE A 89 7.20 3.37 17.77
N PRO A 90 7.03 2.24 17.07
CA PRO A 90 7.53 0.95 17.55
C PRO A 90 9.06 0.94 17.67
N ILE A 91 9.54 0.38 18.77
CA ILE A 91 10.96 0.23 19.09
C ILE A 91 11.32 -1.26 19.05
N ILE A 92 12.34 -1.61 18.28
CA ILE A 92 12.93 -2.97 18.28
C ILE A 92 14.27 -2.91 19.02
N ALA A 93 14.38 -3.66 20.10
CA ALA A 93 15.61 -3.75 20.87
C ALA A 93 16.54 -4.84 20.31
N CYS A 94 17.68 -4.44 19.77
CA CYS A 94 18.72 -5.29 19.21
C CYS A 94 19.80 -5.58 20.25
N ARG A 95 19.78 -6.78 20.85
CA ARG A 95 20.76 -7.17 21.88
C ARG A 95 22.10 -7.55 21.25
N LEU A 96 23.16 -6.83 21.58
CA LEU A 96 24.51 -7.10 21.05
C LEU A 96 25.38 -7.96 21.98
N LEU A 97 25.18 -7.88 23.31
CA LEU A 97 26.10 -8.47 24.28
C LEU A 97 25.51 -9.69 25.02
N PRO A 98 26.31 -10.75 25.19
CA PRO A 98 25.88 -11.94 25.91
C PRO A 98 25.73 -11.71 27.40
N ASN A 99 24.74 -12.38 27.99
CA ASN A 99 24.48 -12.42 29.44
C ASN A 99 24.23 -11.06 30.11
N TRP A 100 24.17 -9.98 29.35
CA TRP A 100 23.76 -8.67 29.84
C TRP A 100 22.25 -8.49 29.64
N LYS A 101 21.59 -7.93 30.66
CA LYS A 101 20.19 -7.55 30.62
C LYS A 101 20.07 -6.04 30.89
N PRO A 102 19.21 -5.34 30.15
CA PRO A 102 18.95 -3.92 30.41
C PRO A 102 18.33 -3.72 31.79
N SER A 103 18.57 -2.55 32.38
CA SER A 103 18.00 -2.12 33.66
C SER A 103 17.49 -0.67 33.54
N GLY A 104 16.74 -0.20 34.55
CA GLY A 104 16.22 1.16 34.58
C GLY A 104 15.30 1.49 33.39
N TRP A 105 15.54 2.63 32.73
CA TRP A 105 14.73 3.11 31.60
C TRP A 105 14.75 2.14 30.41
N LEU A 106 15.88 1.49 30.16
CA LEU A 106 16.04 0.58 29.03
C LEU A 106 15.28 -0.73 29.25
N ASN A 107 15.13 -1.18 30.50
CA ASN A 107 14.30 -2.35 30.82
C ASN A 107 12.82 -2.12 30.48
N LYS A 108 12.33 -0.88 30.69
CA LYS A 108 10.94 -0.49 30.39
C LYS A 108 10.60 -0.43 28.89
N ILE A 109 11.60 -0.49 28.01
CA ILE A 109 11.40 -0.52 26.54
C ILE A 109 11.78 -1.87 25.92
N THR A 110 12.33 -2.79 26.73
CA THR A 110 12.80 -4.12 26.28
C THR A 110 11.93 -5.25 26.84
N SER A 111 10.95 -4.93 27.68
CA SER A 111 9.95 -5.85 28.22
C SER A 111 8.92 -6.34 27.20
N ASP A 112 8.85 -5.70 26.04
CA ASP A 112 7.84 -5.97 25.02
C ASP A 112 8.32 -7.03 24.01
N GLN A 113 7.39 -7.64 23.27
CA GLN A 113 7.61 -8.71 22.27
C GLN A 113 8.55 -8.34 21.09
N LEU A 114 9.21 -7.18 21.15
CA LEU A 114 10.00 -6.56 20.08
C LEU A 114 11.52 -6.60 20.34
N THR A 115 12.00 -7.65 20.99
CA THR A 115 13.45 -7.87 21.16
C THR A 115 13.99 -8.86 20.12
N ILE A 116 15.15 -8.55 19.54
CA ILE A 116 15.90 -9.41 18.62
C ILE A 116 17.30 -9.68 19.18
N ASP A 117 17.75 -10.92 19.06
CA ASP A 117 19.05 -11.34 19.57
C ASP A 117 20.16 -11.35 18.51
N LEU A 118 21.05 -10.36 18.60
CA LEU A 118 22.22 -10.21 17.75
C LEU A 118 23.53 -10.55 18.49
N GLN A 119 23.46 -11.21 19.66
CA GLN A 119 24.64 -11.62 20.42
C GLN A 119 25.59 -12.49 19.61
N GLY A 120 26.90 -12.25 19.71
CA GLY A 120 27.91 -13.05 19.00
C GLY A 120 27.82 -12.95 17.47
N ILE A 121 27.24 -11.87 16.94
CA ILE A 121 27.25 -11.59 15.52
C ILE A 121 28.69 -11.46 15.01
N ASN A 122 29.00 -12.19 13.95
CA ASN A 122 30.30 -12.23 13.29
C ASN A 122 30.10 -12.58 11.81
N GLN A 123 31.15 -12.57 11.02
CA GLN A 123 31.07 -12.80 9.56
C GLN A 123 30.36 -14.11 9.18
N ARG A 124 30.47 -15.18 9.97
CA ARG A 124 29.89 -16.50 9.66
C ARG A 124 28.38 -16.55 9.85
N ASN A 125 27.84 -15.80 10.81
CA ASN A 125 26.41 -15.81 11.16
C ASN A 125 25.71 -14.47 10.89
N PHE A 126 26.42 -13.50 10.29
CA PHE A 126 25.92 -12.15 10.03
C PHE A 126 24.63 -12.22 9.22
N LYS A 127 24.66 -12.90 8.07
CA LYS A 127 23.51 -12.99 7.16
C LYS A 127 22.27 -13.55 7.85
N ASP A 128 22.40 -14.65 8.58
CA ASP A 128 21.29 -15.30 9.26
C ASP A 128 20.69 -14.42 10.36
N LYS A 129 21.54 -13.75 11.15
CA LYS A 129 21.10 -12.83 12.20
C LYS A 129 20.41 -11.59 11.64
N ILE A 130 20.92 -11.03 10.55
CA ILE A 130 20.33 -9.85 9.92
C ILE A 130 19.05 -10.20 9.15
N ASN A 131 18.94 -11.40 8.59
CA ASN A 131 17.68 -11.88 8.01
C ASN A 131 16.59 -12.02 9.08
N LYS A 132 16.91 -12.54 10.26
CA LYS A 132 15.95 -12.56 11.39
C LYS A 132 15.54 -11.16 11.83
N LEU A 133 16.49 -10.21 11.88
CA LEU A 133 16.18 -8.80 12.13
C LEU A 133 15.24 -8.24 11.06
N ARG A 134 15.51 -8.51 9.78
CA ARG A 134 14.68 -8.09 8.65
C ARG A 134 13.26 -8.64 8.73
N GLU A 135 13.10 -9.94 8.99
CA GLU A 135 11.79 -10.57 9.20
C GLU A 135 11.03 -9.92 10.35
N LYS A 136 11.73 -9.60 11.44
CA LYS A 136 11.13 -8.91 12.58
C LYS A 136 10.70 -7.48 12.23
N ILE A 137 11.52 -6.74 11.47
CA ILE A 137 11.18 -5.40 10.95
C ILE A 137 9.91 -5.47 10.11
N ILE A 138 9.85 -6.39 9.15
CA ILE A 138 8.69 -6.57 8.27
C ILE A 138 7.45 -6.91 9.09
N SER A 139 7.54 -7.87 10.01
CA SER A 139 6.42 -8.23 10.90
C SER A 139 5.91 -7.04 11.72
N VAL A 140 6.79 -6.14 12.17
CA VAL A 140 6.38 -4.93 12.91
C VAL A 140 5.72 -3.92 11.98
N LEU A 141 6.23 -3.74 10.76
CA LEU A 141 5.61 -2.87 9.77
C LEU A 141 4.22 -3.38 9.37
N ASP A 142 4.10 -4.69 9.12
CA ASP A 142 2.83 -5.35 8.78
C ASP A 142 1.83 -5.25 9.93
N ASN A 143 2.27 -5.47 11.18
CA ASN A 143 1.41 -5.30 12.35
C ASN A 143 1.01 -3.85 12.56
N LYS A 144 1.87 -2.87 12.27
CA LYS A 144 1.52 -1.45 12.35
C LYS A 144 0.51 -1.08 11.27
N ILE A 145 0.67 -1.60 10.06
CA ILE A 145 -0.30 -1.48 8.98
C ILE A 145 -1.64 -2.09 9.44
N ASN A 146 -1.64 -3.34 9.93
CA ASN A 146 -2.84 -4.01 10.43
C ASN A 146 -3.46 -3.33 11.66
N SER A 147 -2.65 -2.75 12.55
CA SER A 147 -3.14 -2.08 13.76
C SER A 147 -3.68 -0.68 13.46
N GLN A 148 -3.03 0.08 12.57
CA GLN A 148 -3.57 1.33 12.05
C GLN A 148 -4.82 1.08 11.21
N ILE A 149 -4.85 -0.01 10.43
CA ILE A 149 -6.08 -0.49 9.78
C ILE A 149 -7.15 -0.84 10.83
N SER A 150 -6.80 -1.44 11.97
CA SER A 150 -7.78 -1.81 13.01
C SER A 150 -8.25 -0.64 13.90
N PHE A 151 -7.52 0.48 13.96
CA PHE A 151 -7.89 1.64 14.79
C PHE A 151 -8.44 2.82 13.98
N ASP A 152 -8.13 2.95 12.69
CA ASP A 152 -8.70 3.99 11.82
C ASP A 152 -9.86 3.50 10.95
N TYR A 153 -10.14 2.19 10.92
CA TYR A 153 -11.19 1.64 10.08
C TYR A 153 -11.83 0.41 10.72
N SER A 154 -13.04 0.56 11.27
CA SER A 154 -13.97 -0.56 11.45
C SER A 154 -14.50 -1.02 10.09
N VAL A 155 -13.60 -1.47 9.22
CA VAL A 155 -13.97 -1.96 7.89
C VAL A 155 -14.26 -3.45 7.98
N ASP A 156 -15.53 -3.84 7.86
CA ASP A 156 -15.91 -5.23 7.66
C ASP A 156 -15.35 -5.70 6.31
N GLN A 157 -14.29 -6.50 6.33
CA GLN A 157 -13.72 -7.05 5.10
C GLN A 157 -14.60 -8.20 4.60
N PHE A 158 -15.21 -8.03 3.42
CA PHE A 158 -15.84 -9.14 2.73
C PHE A 158 -14.85 -9.73 1.73
N LEU A 159 -14.44 -10.97 1.98
CA LEU A 159 -13.72 -11.77 0.99
C LEU A 159 -14.75 -12.38 0.04
N ILE A 160 -14.84 -11.87 -1.18
CA ILE A 160 -15.70 -12.45 -2.22
C ILE A 160 -14.82 -12.93 -3.35
N ASP A 161 -14.79 -14.25 -3.54
CA ASP A 161 -14.05 -14.94 -4.60
C ASP A 161 -12.62 -14.41 -4.81
N ARG A 162 -11.84 -14.38 -3.71
CA ARG A 162 -10.44 -13.92 -3.64
C ARG A 162 -10.21 -12.43 -3.90
N SER A 163 -11.27 -11.64 -4.05
CA SER A 163 -11.21 -10.17 -4.06
C SER A 163 -11.55 -9.62 -2.68
N ILE A 164 -10.81 -8.60 -2.24
CA ILE A 164 -11.05 -7.89 -0.98
C ILE A 164 -11.92 -6.68 -1.28
N LEU A 165 -13.11 -6.61 -0.68
CA LEU A 165 -13.97 -5.44 -0.70
C LEU A 165 -13.83 -4.68 0.62
N PHE A 166 -13.57 -3.38 0.55
CA PHE A 166 -13.46 -2.50 1.72
C PHE A 166 -14.83 -1.82 1.97
N ASN A 167 -15.38 -2.02 3.16
CA ASN A 167 -16.63 -1.45 3.67
C ASN A 167 -16.32 -0.40 4.75
N ASP A 168 -16.62 0.88 4.58
CA ASP A 168 -16.54 1.86 5.67
C ASP A 168 -17.67 1.65 6.72
N SER A 169 -17.32 1.26 7.95
CA SER A 169 -18.20 1.09 9.13
C SER A 169 -19.39 2.02 9.30
N ASN A 170 -19.29 3.28 8.86
CA ASN A 170 -20.34 4.29 9.06
C ASN A 170 -21.36 4.35 7.91
N MET A 171 -21.25 3.47 6.92
CA MET A 171 -21.97 3.54 5.67
C MET A 171 -22.69 2.21 5.41
N PHE A 172 -23.99 2.26 5.12
CA PHE A 172 -24.75 1.06 4.75
C PHE A 172 -24.43 0.69 3.30
N TYR A 173 -23.72 -0.43 3.11
CA TYR A 173 -23.47 -0.97 1.77
C TYR A 173 -24.39 -2.14 1.47
N LEU A 174 -24.79 -2.22 0.22
CA LEU A 174 -25.44 -3.39 -0.34
C LEU A 174 -24.47 -4.06 -1.31
N VAL A 175 -24.22 -5.35 -1.09
CA VAL A 175 -23.55 -6.21 -2.06
C VAL A 175 -24.62 -6.86 -2.92
N GLU A 176 -24.56 -6.59 -4.21
CA GLU A 176 -25.39 -7.29 -5.20
C GLU A 176 -24.54 -8.28 -6.01
N ASN A 177 -25.07 -9.48 -6.17
CA ASN A 177 -24.52 -10.51 -7.05
C ASN A 177 -25.37 -10.57 -8.33
N ILE A 178 -24.73 -10.49 -9.49
CA ILE A 178 -25.36 -10.58 -10.80
C ILE A 178 -24.74 -11.71 -11.61
N ASP A 179 -25.58 -12.61 -12.11
CA ASP A 179 -25.20 -13.64 -13.09
C ASP A 179 -25.00 -13.03 -14.49
N LEU A 180 -23.76 -13.08 -14.98
CA LEU A 180 -23.33 -12.56 -16.28
C LEU A 180 -23.77 -13.43 -17.45
N ASN A 181 -24.16 -14.69 -17.22
CA ASN A 181 -24.62 -15.59 -18.29
C ASN A 181 -25.93 -15.12 -18.94
N SER A 182 -26.67 -14.23 -18.26
CA SER A 182 -27.89 -13.60 -18.77
C SER A 182 -27.66 -12.54 -19.87
N ILE A 183 -26.41 -12.11 -20.10
CA ILE A 183 -26.07 -10.99 -21.01
C ILE A 183 -25.72 -11.52 -22.41
N LYS A 184 -26.58 -11.24 -23.39
CA LYS A 184 -26.49 -11.79 -24.76
C LYS A 184 -25.25 -11.33 -25.54
N LYS A 185 -24.51 -12.30 -26.11
CA LYS A 185 -23.29 -12.13 -26.93
C LYS A 185 -23.63 -11.72 -28.39
N LYS A 186 -22.99 -10.67 -28.93
CA LYS A 186 -22.86 -10.45 -30.39
C LYS A 186 -21.46 -9.94 -30.74
N ALA A 187 -20.81 -10.59 -31.71
CA ALA A 187 -19.43 -10.31 -32.13
C ALA A 187 -19.36 -9.75 -33.56
N TYR A 188 -18.42 -8.84 -33.81
CA TYR A 188 -18.02 -8.32 -35.13
C TYR A 188 -16.50 -8.06 -35.17
N LYS A 189 -15.94 -7.79 -36.36
CA LYS A 189 -14.52 -8.04 -36.72
C LYS A 189 -13.77 -6.82 -37.33
N TYR A 190 -12.44 -6.76 -37.08
CA TYR A 190 -11.34 -5.93 -37.69
C TYR A 190 -11.22 -4.43 -37.25
N ARG A 191 -10.09 -3.66 -37.33
CA ARG A 191 -8.72 -3.71 -37.94
C ARG A 191 -7.75 -2.71 -37.21
N ILE A 192 -6.48 -2.61 -37.63
CA ILE A 192 -5.26 -2.12 -36.91
C ILE A 192 -4.61 -0.81 -37.49
N LEU A 193 -3.85 0.02 -36.71
CA LEU A 193 -2.83 1.04 -37.13
C LEU A 193 -2.62 2.22 -36.11
N PRO A 194 -1.73 3.25 -36.22
CA PRO A 194 -0.85 3.64 -35.08
C PRO A 194 -0.93 5.03 -34.38
N LYS A 195 -0.19 5.06 -33.24
CA LYS A 195 0.80 6.04 -32.70
C LYS A 195 0.33 7.14 -31.73
N TYR A 196 0.14 6.82 -30.44
CA TYR A 196 0.34 7.78 -29.33
C TYR A 196 0.60 7.07 -28.00
N CYS A 197 1.83 7.15 -27.47
CA CYS A 197 2.11 6.90 -26.05
C CYS A 197 3.13 7.94 -25.58
N ARG A 198 2.63 9.08 -25.08
CA ARG A 198 3.46 10.03 -24.29
C ARG A 198 2.73 10.75 -23.16
N LEU A 199 1.47 10.42 -22.87
CA LEU A 199 0.66 11.18 -21.91
C LEU A 199 -0.39 10.27 -21.26
N LEU A 200 -0.07 9.55 -20.20
CA LEU A 200 -1.09 8.85 -19.40
C LEU A 200 -0.77 9.03 -17.91
N LEU A 201 -1.22 10.15 -17.35
CA LEU A 201 -1.54 10.25 -15.92
C LEU A 201 -2.97 9.69 -15.76
N SER A 202 -3.10 8.37 -15.78
CA SER A 202 -4.38 7.69 -15.61
C SER A 202 -4.59 7.24 -14.17
N ASN A 203 -5.78 7.47 -13.64
CA ASN A 203 -6.11 7.11 -12.26
C ASN A 203 -6.61 5.67 -12.10
N ILE A 204 -7.07 5.03 -13.20
CA ILE A 204 -7.63 3.67 -13.16
C ILE A 204 -7.25 2.94 -14.46
N MET A 205 -6.75 1.70 -14.32
CA MET A 205 -6.34 0.82 -15.41
C MET A 205 -6.76 -0.63 -15.10
N ILE A 206 -7.17 -1.38 -16.12
CA ILE A 206 -7.41 -2.81 -16.03
C ILE A 206 -6.86 -3.55 -17.25
N THR A 207 -6.55 -4.84 -17.10
CA THR A 207 -6.07 -5.70 -18.20
C THR A 207 -6.74 -7.07 -18.17
N ASN A 208 -6.82 -7.71 -19.32
CA ASN A 208 -7.20 -9.10 -19.49
C ASN A 208 -6.07 -9.97 -20.10
N ASN A 209 -4.81 -9.56 -19.89
CA ASN A 209 -3.58 -10.12 -20.49
C ASN A 209 -3.39 -9.81 -21.99
N GLU A 210 -4.47 -9.71 -22.77
CA GLU A 210 -4.38 -9.38 -24.21
C GLU A 210 -4.54 -7.89 -24.50
N TYR A 211 -5.33 -7.22 -23.67
CA TYR A 211 -5.72 -5.83 -23.81
C TYR A 211 -5.57 -5.08 -22.49
N ILE A 212 -5.39 -3.78 -22.60
CA ILE A 212 -5.33 -2.86 -21.47
C ILE A 212 -6.33 -1.74 -21.71
N LEU A 213 -7.24 -1.55 -20.76
CA LEU A 213 -8.19 -0.45 -20.75
C LEU A 213 -7.74 0.61 -19.75
N ILE A 214 -7.63 1.85 -20.22
CA ILE A 214 -7.14 2.98 -19.43
C ILE A 214 -8.15 4.12 -19.53
N ASN A 215 -8.50 4.72 -18.39
CA ASN A 215 -9.14 6.05 -18.40
C ASN A 215 -8.06 7.14 -18.29
N ALA A 216 -7.90 7.91 -19.36
CA ALA A 216 -6.97 9.03 -19.38
C ALA A 216 -7.55 10.23 -20.11
N ASN A 217 -7.30 11.42 -19.56
CA ASN A 217 -7.86 12.67 -20.05
C ASN A 217 -9.38 12.62 -20.21
N ASN A 218 -10.09 11.95 -19.28
CA ASN A 218 -11.55 11.78 -19.31
C ASN A 218 -12.06 10.97 -20.51
N HIS A 219 -11.24 10.08 -21.07
CA HIS A 219 -11.60 9.19 -22.17
C HIS A 219 -11.08 7.77 -21.91
N LEU A 220 -11.83 6.78 -22.39
CA LEU A 220 -11.38 5.38 -22.38
C LEU A 220 -10.50 5.12 -23.59
N HIS A 221 -9.35 4.52 -23.33
CA HIS A 221 -8.37 4.11 -24.32
C HIS A 221 -8.10 2.62 -24.16
N LEU A 222 -8.28 1.86 -25.23
CA LEU A 222 -7.99 0.44 -25.29
C LEU A 222 -6.67 0.22 -26.04
N PHE A 223 -5.75 -0.51 -25.42
CA PHE A 223 -4.46 -0.89 -25.98
C PHE A 223 -4.37 -2.41 -26.14
N ASP A 224 -3.55 -2.89 -27.07
CA ASP A 224 -3.16 -4.30 -27.15
C ASP A 224 -2.02 -4.63 -26.17
N GLY A 225 -1.66 -5.91 -26.06
CA GLY A 225 -0.57 -6.39 -25.20
C GLY A 225 0.82 -5.84 -25.57
N ASN A 226 0.97 -5.23 -26.75
CA ASN A 226 2.19 -4.51 -27.15
C ASN A 226 2.07 -2.99 -26.88
N LEU A 227 1.13 -2.59 -26.02
CA LEU A 227 0.85 -1.20 -25.64
C LEU A 227 0.45 -0.31 -26.82
N LYS A 228 -0.14 -0.88 -27.85
CA LYS A 228 -0.56 -0.13 -29.02
C LYS A 228 -2.02 0.27 -28.92
N LEU A 229 -2.29 1.56 -29.04
CA LEU A 229 -3.66 2.08 -29.00
C LEU A 229 -4.49 1.44 -30.12
N ILE A 230 -5.53 0.70 -29.74
CA ILE A 230 -6.53 0.11 -30.62
C ILE A 230 -7.64 1.13 -30.86
N ARG A 231 -8.19 1.70 -29.77
CA ARG A 231 -9.32 2.63 -29.85
C ARG A 231 -9.31 3.61 -28.70
N SER A 232 -9.87 4.80 -28.95
CA SER A 232 -10.17 5.81 -27.94
C SER A 232 -11.61 6.27 -28.08
N ASN A 233 -12.37 6.31 -26.99
CA ASN A 233 -13.72 6.87 -27.00
C ASN A 233 -13.66 8.39 -26.83
N LYS A 234 -13.42 9.10 -27.94
CA LYS A 234 -13.39 10.58 -27.96
C LYS A 234 -14.79 11.21 -27.89
N ASN A 235 -15.83 10.47 -28.23
CA ASN A 235 -17.19 11.01 -28.39
C ASN A 235 -17.92 11.19 -27.06
N LYS A 236 -17.54 10.42 -26.03
CA LYS A 236 -18.13 10.52 -24.70
C LYS A 236 -17.03 10.81 -23.69
N LYS A 237 -17.04 12.03 -23.16
CA LYS A 237 -16.17 12.44 -22.06
C LYS A 237 -16.70 11.81 -20.77
N ILE A 238 -15.85 11.09 -20.07
CA ILE A 238 -16.14 10.53 -18.75
C ILE A 238 -15.64 11.52 -17.71
N LEU A 239 -16.55 12.15 -16.96
CA LEU A 239 -16.15 13.04 -15.88
C LEU A 239 -15.37 12.25 -14.83
N LYS A 240 -14.38 12.90 -14.21
CA LYS A 240 -13.47 12.27 -13.25
C LYS A 240 -14.23 11.63 -12.07
N ASP A 241 -15.34 12.24 -11.65
CA ASP A 241 -16.13 11.78 -10.50
C ASP A 241 -17.18 10.73 -10.86
N ASP A 242 -17.41 10.53 -12.16
CA ASP A 242 -18.38 9.57 -12.68
C ASP A 242 -17.79 8.16 -12.81
N LEU A 243 -16.49 8.01 -13.11
CA LEU A 243 -15.86 6.70 -13.16
C LEU A 243 -15.52 6.23 -11.75
N LYS A 244 -16.05 5.07 -11.36
CA LYS A 244 -15.83 4.49 -10.03
C LYS A 244 -14.81 3.38 -10.07
N ASP A 245 -14.94 2.43 -11.00
CA ASP A 245 -14.10 1.24 -11.02
C ASP A 245 -14.08 0.53 -12.40
N PHE A 246 -13.16 -0.42 -12.55
CA PHE A 246 -13.12 -1.38 -13.66
C PHE A 246 -13.05 -2.81 -13.15
N SER A 247 -13.67 -3.74 -13.87
CA SER A 247 -13.47 -5.18 -13.67
C SER A 247 -13.38 -5.93 -15.01
N TRP A 248 -12.87 -7.16 -14.98
CA TRP A 248 -12.75 -8.02 -16.16
C TRP A 248 -13.48 -9.33 -15.91
N SER A 249 -14.35 -9.71 -16.86
CA SER A 249 -15.01 -11.02 -16.86
C SER A 249 -14.45 -11.87 -17.99
N SER A 250 -13.71 -12.93 -17.64
CA SER A 250 -13.15 -13.88 -18.60
C SER A 250 -14.24 -14.66 -19.34
N ASN A 251 -15.30 -15.10 -18.66
CA ASN A 251 -16.38 -15.90 -19.27
C ASN A 251 -17.21 -15.09 -20.29
N SER A 252 -17.58 -13.86 -19.93
CA SER A 252 -18.34 -13.00 -20.85
C SER A 252 -17.45 -12.35 -21.92
N ASN A 253 -16.15 -12.24 -21.67
CA ASN A 253 -15.17 -11.55 -22.51
C ASN A 253 -15.47 -10.04 -22.64
N TYR A 254 -15.78 -9.40 -21.51
CA TYR A 254 -16.05 -7.96 -21.43
C TYR A 254 -15.26 -7.28 -20.32
N PHE A 255 -14.80 -6.07 -20.60
CA PHE A 255 -14.46 -5.11 -19.56
C PHE A 255 -15.75 -4.55 -18.97
N ILE A 256 -15.84 -4.57 -17.65
CA ILE A 256 -16.91 -3.99 -16.88
C ILE A 256 -16.45 -2.61 -16.43
N ILE A 257 -17.20 -1.59 -16.78
CA ILE A 257 -16.92 -0.20 -16.47
C ILE A 257 -18.01 0.28 -15.52
N LEU A 258 -17.62 0.48 -14.27
CA LEU A 258 -18.52 0.95 -13.23
C LEU A 258 -18.50 2.47 -13.20
N MET A 259 -19.62 3.06 -13.62
CA MET A 259 -19.86 4.49 -13.48
C MET A 259 -20.70 4.73 -12.23
N LYS A 260 -20.81 5.99 -11.80
CA LYS A 260 -21.54 6.43 -10.61
C LYS A 260 -22.96 5.88 -10.51
N LYS A 261 -23.67 5.76 -11.63
CA LYS A 261 -25.08 5.32 -11.69
C LYS A 261 -25.39 4.25 -12.73
N GLU A 262 -24.38 3.85 -13.52
CA GLU A 262 -24.57 2.96 -14.65
C GLU A 262 -23.39 2.00 -14.76
N ILE A 263 -23.66 0.82 -15.32
CA ILE A 263 -22.64 -0.18 -15.61
C ILE A 263 -22.58 -0.33 -17.11
N TYR A 264 -21.37 -0.25 -17.64
CA TYR A 264 -21.10 -0.44 -19.05
C TYR A 264 -20.28 -1.70 -19.26
N LEU A 265 -20.59 -2.42 -20.31
CA LEU A 265 -19.79 -3.52 -20.82
C LEU A 265 -19.10 -3.06 -22.08
N LEU A 266 -17.78 -3.19 -22.10
CA LEU A 266 -16.94 -2.93 -23.26
C LEU A 266 -16.36 -4.25 -23.77
N ASN A 267 -16.78 -4.64 -24.96
CA ASN A 267 -16.19 -5.79 -25.63
C ASN A 267 -14.81 -5.39 -26.18
N PRO A 268 -13.70 -6.06 -25.84
CA PRO A 268 -12.37 -5.66 -26.31
C PRO A 268 -12.22 -5.77 -27.84
N LEU A 269 -12.88 -6.75 -28.46
CA LEU A 269 -12.74 -7.04 -29.89
C LEU A 269 -13.48 -6.04 -30.77
N THR A 270 -14.71 -5.68 -30.39
CA THR A 270 -15.53 -4.72 -31.16
C THR A 270 -15.37 -3.29 -30.65
N CYS A 271 -14.85 -3.13 -29.43
CA CYS A 271 -14.93 -1.93 -28.60
C CYS A 271 -16.35 -1.35 -28.55
N HIS A 272 -17.35 -2.21 -28.67
CA HIS A 272 -18.75 -1.83 -28.49
C HIS A 272 -19.01 -1.64 -27.00
N ILE A 273 -19.58 -0.48 -26.65
CA ILE A 273 -20.00 -0.15 -25.30
C ILE A 273 -21.51 -0.33 -25.21
N SER A 274 -21.97 -1.15 -24.29
CA SER A 274 -23.39 -1.36 -23.99
C SER A 274 -23.66 -1.16 -22.50
N THR A 275 -24.75 -0.48 -22.15
CA THR A 275 -25.20 -0.37 -20.75
C THR A 275 -25.91 -1.64 -20.31
N ILE A 276 -25.71 -2.06 -19.06
CA ILE A 276 -26.56 -3.09 -18.45
C ILE A 276 -27.82 -2.42 -17.91
N GLU A 277 -28.93 -2.55 -18.62
CA GLU A 277 -30.17 -1.85 -18.27
C GLU A 277 -30.78 -2.33 -16.94
N TYR A 278 -30.63 -3.61 -16.61
CA TYR A 278 -31.21 -4.21 -15.40
C TYR A 278 -30.64 -3.66 -14.09
N ILE A 279 -29.40 -3.16 -14.11
CA ILE A 279 -28.66 -2.78 -12.90
C ILE A 279 -28.58 -1.25 -12.76
N LYS A 280 -29.34 -0.49 -13.56
CA LYS A 280 -29.42 0.95 -13.37
C LYS A 280 -29.99 1.25 -11.98
N LEU A 281 -29.30 2.10 -11.23
CA LEU A 281 -29.75 2.53 -9.91
C LEU A 281 -31.09 3.25 -10.08
N LYS A 282 -32.09 2.84 -9.29
CA LYS A 282 -33.45 3.39 -9.34
C LYS A 282 -33.60 4.59 -8.41
N ASP A 283 -32.88 4.60 -7.28
CA ASP A 283 -32.86 5.72 -6.36
C ASP A 283 -31.76 6.71 -6.76
N HIS A 284 -32.10 8.00 -6.76
CA HIS A 284 -31.18 9.09 -7.10
C HIS A 284 -30.06 9.27 -6.07
N ARG A 285 -30.26 8.75 -4.85
CA ARG A 285 -29.31 8.75 -3.74
C ARG A 285 -28.33 7.58 -3.79
N GLU A 286 -28.65 6.49 -4.49
CA GLU A 286 -27.72 5.37 -4.61
C GLU A 286 -26.56 5.74 -5.54
N GLU A 287 -25.36 5.30 -5.16
CA GLU A 287 -24.17 5.43 -6.00
C GLU A 287 -23.36 4.14 -5.96
N PHE A 288 -22.84 3.74 -7.12
CA PHE A 288 -21.87 2.66 -7.19
C PHE A 288 -20.51 3.11 -6.63
N LEU A 289 -19.77 2.16 -6.05
CA LEU A 289 -18.47 2.44 -5.44
C LEU A 289 -17.35 1.61 -6.05
N SER A 290 -17.54 0.29 -6.10
CA SER A 290 -16.55 -0.65 -6.63
C SER A 290 -17.25 -1.91 -7.12
N CYS A 291 -16.59 -2.64 -8.00
CA CYS A 291 -17.05 -3.93 -8.46
C CYS A 291 -15.90 -4.92 -8.62
N THR A 292 -16.20 -6.20 -8.43
CA THR A 292 -15.32 -7.30 -8.79
C THR A 292 -16.10 -8.38 -9.52
N CYS A 293 -15.40 -9.24 -10.25
CA CYS A 293 -16.01 -10.26 -11.07
C CYS A 293 -15.36 -11.62 -10.77
N SER A 294 -16.22 -12.63 -10.62
CA SER A 294 -15.85 -14.05 -10.70
C SER A 294 -16.04 -14.56 -12.12
N GLU A 295 -15.94 -15.88 -12.35
CA GLU A 295 -16.22 -16.46 -13.66
C GLU A 295 -17.63 -16.12 -14.15
N ASP A 296 -18.64 -16.30 -13.29
CA ASP A 296 -20.05 -16.15 -13.68
C ASP A 296 -20.76 -14.96 -13.05
N ASN A 297 -20.21 -14.40 -11.98
CA ASN A 297 -20.90 -13.39 -11.18
C ASN A 297 -20.14 -12.07 -11.10
N LEU A 298 -20.86 -10.97 -11.33
CA LEU A 298 -20.43 -9.61 -11.01
C LEU A 298 -20.92 -9.25 -9.61
N PHE A 299 -19.99 -8.88 -8.75
CA PHE A 299 -20.26 -8.39 -7.40
C PHE A 299 -20.07 -6.88 -7.36
N ILE A 300 -21.05 -6.17 -6.80
CA ILE A 300 -21.05 -4.71 -6.80
C ILE A 300 -21.29 -4.19 -5.40
N ILE A 301 -20.51 -3.19 -5.01
CA ILE A 301 -20.75 -2.39 -3.81
C ILE A 301 -21.51 -1.13 -4.21
N LYS A 302 -22.66 -0.92 -3.56
CA LYS A 302 -23.44 0.32 -3.65
C LYS A 302 -23.46 1.04 -2.31
N TYR A 303 -23.40 2.36 -2.36
CA TYR A 303 -23.74 3.21 -1.23
C TYR A 303 -25.25 3.37 -1.11
N LYS A 304 -25.81 3.17 0.09
CA LYS A 304 -27.22 3.43 0.38
C LYS A 304 -27.34 4.46 1.50
N PHE A 305 -27.87 5.64 1.17
CA PHE A 305 -28.22 6.63 2.19
C PHE A 305 -29.36 6.09 3.06
N ASN A 306 -29.19 6.12 4.38
CA ASN A 306 -30.29 5.86 5.30
C ASN A 306 -31.30 7.01 5.21
N SER A 307 -32.55 6.70 4.89
CA SER A 307 -33.63 7.69 4.77
C SER A 307 -34.20 8.16 6.11
N ASN A 308 -33.60 7.76 7.23
CA ASN A 308 -34.14 7.99 8.58
C ASN A 308 -33.37 9.04 9.39
N THR A 309 -32.56 9.88 8.74
CA THR A 309 -31.89 11.05 9.32
C THR A 309 -32.22 12.29 8.52
#